data_AF-A0A7L3EEC2-F1
#
_entry.id   AF-A0A7L3EEC2-F1
#
_cell.length_a   1.000
_cell.length_b   1.000
_cell.length_c   1.000
_cell.angle_alpha   90.00
_cell.angle_beta   90.00
_cell.angle_gamma   90.00
#
_symmetry.space_group_name_H-M   'P 1'
#
loop_
_entity.id
_entity.type
_entity.pdbx_description
1 polymer ?
#
loop_
_entity_poly.entity_id
_entity_poly.type
_entity_poly.pdbx_seq_one_letter_code
_entity_poly.pdbx_strand_id
1 'polypeptide(L)'
;GLPLLEALGVPPGRDPAALAAAAELRDLGGALRGFRCVHSPRFARQYAQFAARQELLEQLEELQFQLSDQSLLLLPEYHQRLEV
;
A
#
# COMPACT_ATOMS: atom_id res chain seq x y z
N GLY A 1 -19.83 -8.38 -0.43
CA GLY A 1 -19.43 -7.19 0.33
C GLY A 1 -18.62 -7.52 1.57
N LEU A 2 -17.60 -8.37 1.47
CA LEU A 2 -16.69 -8.71 2.57
C LEU A 2 -15.18 -8.85 2.19
N PRO A 3 -14.73 -8.94 0.92
CA PRO A 3 -13.31 -9.22 0.65
C PRO A 3 -12.39 -8.00 0.65
N LEU A 4 -12.90 -6.76 0.74
CA LEU A 4 -12.06 -5.55 0.72
C LEU A 4 -11.62 -5.10 2.12
N LEU A 5 -12.41 -5.37 3.17
CA LEU A 5 -12.05 -5.01 4.54
C LEU A 5 -10.93 -5.92 5.10
N GLU A 6 -10.89 -7.20 4.70
CA GLU A 6 -9.77 -8.09 5.05
C GLU A 6 -8.46 -7.68 4.36
N ALA A 7 -8.52 -7.19 3.12
CA ALA A 7 -7.34 -6.72 2.38
C ALA A 7 -6.68 -5.47 2.99
N LEU A 8 -7.38 -4.75 3.87
CA LEU A 8 -6.89 -3.56 4.57
C LEU A 8 -6.46 -3.83 6.01
N GLY A 9 -6.47 -5.10 6.47
CA GLY A 9 -5.96 -5.49 7.79
C GLY A 9 -6.75 -4.98 8.99
N VAL A 10 -8.02 -4.57 8.81
CA VAL A 10 -8.83 -4.01 9.90
C VAL A 10 -9.50 -5.15 10.69
N PRO A 11 -9.20 -5.35 12.00
CA PRO A 11 -9.84 -6.38 12.80
C PRO A 11 -11.35 -6.13 12.94
N PRO A 12 -12.19 -7.18 13.08
CA PRO A 12 -13.64 -7.02 13.19
C PRO A 12 -14.02 -6.37 14.52
N GLY A 13 -14.12 -5.05 14.49
CA GLY A 13 -14.68 -4.17 15.52
C GLY A 13 -15.21 -2.95 14.78
N ARG A 14 -16.50 -2.66 14.95
CA ARG A 14 -17.31 -1.79 14.09
C ARG A 14 -16.94 -0.31 14.26
N ASP A 15 -15.79 0.10 13.74
CA ASP A 15 -15.43 1.52 13.64
C ASP A 15 -16.23 2.15 12.48
N PRO A 16 -17.20 3.04 12.76
CA PRO A 16 -17.98 3.71 11.72
C PRO A 16 -17.10 4.55 10.79
N ALA A 17 -15.95 5.05 11.26
CA ALA A 17 -15.01 5.81 10.43
C ALA A 17 -14.31 4.92 9.40
N ALA A 18 -13.89 3.71 9.80
CA ALA A 18 -13.28 2.74 8.88
C ALA A 18 -14.27 2.29 7.79
N LEU A 19 -15.54 2.11 8.13
CA LEU A 19 -16.59 1.78 7.16
C LEU A 19 -16.86 2.93 6.18
N ALA A 20 -16.87 4.17 6.66
CA ALA A 20 -17.02 5.35 5.81
C ALA A 20 -15.83 5.49 4.84
N ALA A 21 -14.60 5.36 5.34
CA ALA A 21 -13.39 5.41 4.52
C ALA A 21 -13.38 4.29 3.45
N ALA A 22 -13.79 3.07 3.80
CA ALA A 22 -13.91 1.97 2.83
C ALA A 22 -14.99 2.24 1.77
N ALA A 23 -16.09 2.90 2.15
CA ALA A 23 -17.11 3.33 1.20
C ALA A 23 -16.59 4.41 0.24
N GLU A 24 -15.89 5.43 0.76
CA GLU A 24 -15.26 6.48 -0.03
C GLU A 24 -14.22 5.93 -1.00
N LEU A 25 -13.37 5.01 -0.54
CA LEU A 25 -12.37 4.34 -1.39
C LEU A 25 -13.03 3.58 -2.55
N ARG A 26 -14.16 2.91 -2.30
CA ARG A 26 -14.90 2.19 -3.34
C ARG A 26 -15.52 3.16 -4.36
N ASP A 27 -16.10 4.26 -3.89
CA ASP A 27 -16.72 5.26 -4.76
C ASP A 27 -15.66 5.98 -5.61
N LEU A 28 -14.53 6.35 -5.00
CA LEU A 28 -13.36 6.88 -5.68
C LEU A 28 -12.80 5.88 -6.72
N GLY A 29 -12.65 4.61 -6.34
CA GLY A 29 -12.20 3.55 -7.23
C GLY A 29 -13.15 3.34 -8.43
N GLY A 30 -14.45 3.54 -8.23
CA GLY A 30 -15.44 3.56 -9.31
C GLY A 30 -15.26 4.75 -10.26
N ALA A 31 -15.10 5.96 -9.71
CA ALA A 31 -14.90 7.18 -10.49
C ALA A 31 -13.61 7.14 -11.33
N LEU A 32 -12.52 6.62 -10.76
CA LEU A 32 -11.22 6.53 -11.43
C LEU A 32 -11.21 5.56 -12.61
N ARG A 33 -11.94 4.45 -12.56
CA ARG A 33 -12.02 3.49 -13.68
C ARG A 33 -12.63 4.10 -14.95
N GLY A 34 -13.56 5.03 -14.78
CA GLY A 34 -14.20 5.74 -15.89
C GLY A 34 -13.53 7.07 -16.26
N PHE A 35 -12.52 7.49 -15.50
CA PHE A 35 -11.92 8.81 -15.65
C PHE A 35 -11.18 8.94 -16.98
N ARG A 36 -11.54 9.98 -17.74
CA ARG A 36 -10.81 10.40 -18.93
C ARG A 36 -10.28 11.80 -18.70
N CYS A 37 -8.97 11.95 -18.73
CA CYS A 37 -8.34 13.25 -18.65
C CYS A 37 -8.66 14.05 -19.92
N VAL A 38 -9.45 15.12 -19.78
CA VAL A 38 -9.90 15.97 -20.89
C VAL A 38 -8.72 16.59 -21.65
N HIS A 39 -7.63 16.89 -20.94
CA HIS A 39 -6.46 17.58 -21.50
C HIS A 39 -5.34 16.64 -21.95
N SER A 40 -5.42 15.34 -21.64
CA SER A 40 -4.38 14.38 -22.00
C SER A 40 -4.99 13.01 -22.33
N PRO A 41 -5.20 12.70 -23.62
CA PRO A 41 -5.72 11.39 -24.03
C PRO A 41 -4.74 10.24 -23.72
N ARG A 42 -3.47 10.56 -23.44
CA ARG A 42 -2.42 9.58 -23.07
C ARG A 42 -2.33 9.33 -21.58
N PHE A 43 -3.08 10.07 -20.77
CA PHE A 43 -3.01 10.02 -19.30
C PHE A 43 -3.17 8.59 -18.77
N ALA A 44 -4.17 7.83 -19.24
CA ALA A 44 -4.41 6.47 -18.76
C ALA A 44 -3.18 5.56 -18.92
N ARG A 45 -2.51 5.63 -20.09
CA ARG A 45 -1.29 4.87 -20.36
C ARG A 45 -0.12 5.32 -19.49
N GLN A 46 0.06 6.63 -19.34
CA GLN A 46 1.14 7.21 -18.54
C GLN A 46 0.97 6.92 -17.05
N TYR A 47 -0.27 7.01 -16.55
CA TYR A 47 -0.60 6.68 -15.17
C TYR A 47 -0.39 5.18 -14.89
N ALA A 48 -0.79 4.30 -15.81
CA ALA A 48 -0.51 2.86 -15.67
C ALA A 48 1.01 2.56 -15.61
N GLN A 49 1.81 3.23 -16.45
CA GLN A 49 3.27 3.11 -16.40
C GLN A 49 3.85 3.66 -15.09
N PHE A 50 3.32 4.77 -14.60
CA PHE A 50 3.72 5.34 -13.32
C PHE A 50 3.38 4.39 -12.16
N ALA A 51 2.17 3.83 -12.11
CA ALA A 51 1.74 2.90 -11.07
C ALA A 51 2.63 1.64 -11.03
N ALA A 52 2.90 1.02 -12.18
CA ALA A 52 3.81 -0.12 -12.25
C ALA A 52 5.24 0.22 -11.80
N ARG A 53 5.71 1.45 -12.07
CA ARG A 53 7.00 1.92 -11.56
C ARG A 53 6.99 2.10 -10.05
N GLN A 54 5.90 2.60 -9.46
CA GLN A 54 5.80 2.75 -8.00
C GLN A 54 5.85 1.40 -7.30
N GLU A 55 5.10 0.41 -7.80
CA GLU A 55 5.10 -0.96 -7.25
C GLU A 55 6.51 -1.58 -7.25
N LEU A 56 7.28 -1.38 -8.33
CA LEU A 56 8.68 -1.83 -8.39
C LEU A 56 9.60 -1.09 -7.40
N LEU A 57 9.34 0.20 -7.16
CA LEU A 57 10.12 0.97 -6.20
C LEU A 57 9.84 0.52 -4.76
N GLU A 58 8.58 0.23 -4.43
CA GLU A 58 8.19 -0.32 -3.13
C GLU A 58 8.86 -1.68 -2.87
N GLN A 59 8.84 -2.59 -3.86
CA GLN A 59 9.54 -3.88 -3.76
C GLN A 59 11.05 -3.71 -3.59
N LEU A 60 11.65 -2.75 -4.29
CA LEU A 60 13.06 -2.46 -4.19
C LEU A 60 13.42 -1.88 -2.82
N GLU A 61 12.58 -1.01 -2.25
CA GLU A 61 12.73 -0.51 -0.88
C GLU A 61 12.66 -1.63 0.15
N GLU A 62 11.69 -2.55 0.01
CA GLU A 62 11.57 -3.73 0.88
C GLU A 62 12.82 -4.61 0.79
N LEU A 63 13.31 -4.89 -0.41
CA LEU A 63 14.54 -5.68 -0.60
C LEU A 63 15.77 -4.98 -0.02
N GLN A 64 15.89 -3.66 -0.18
CA GLN A 64 16.98 -2.90 0.45
C GLN A 64 16.91 -2.97 1.97
N PHE A 65 15.71 -2.87 2.53
CA PHE A 65 15.51 -3.01 3.96
C PHE A 65 15.96 -4.39 4.47
N GLN A 66 15.50 -5.47 3.83
CA GLN A 66 15.85 -6.85 4.18
C GLN A 66 17.35 -7.13 4.09
N LEU A 67 18.03 -6.55 3.08
CA LEU A 67 19.47 -6.71 2.90
C LEU A 67 20.29 -5.78 3.80
N SER A 68 19.67 -4.79 4.45
CA SER A 68 20.36 -3.89 5.37
C SER A 68 20.44 -4.48 6.77
N ASP A 69 21.43 -4.01 7.54
CA ASP A 69 21.57 -4.34 8.97
C ASP A 69 20.40 -3.82 9.82
N GLN A 70 19.51 -2.97 9.28
CA GLN A 70 18.30 -2.52 9.98
C GLN A 70 17.30 -3.67 10.17
N SER A 71 17.32 -4.67 9.29
CA SER A 71 16.56 -5.91 9.48
C SER A 71 17.04 -6.70 10.70
N LEU A 72 18.33 -6.60 11.04
CA LEU A 72 18.94 -7.30 12.18
C LEU A 72 18.60 -6.65 13.53
N LEU A 73 18.33 -5.34 13.56
CA LEU A 73 17.84 -4.63 14.76
C LEU A 73 16.44 -5.08 15.19
N LEU A 74 15.67 -5.71 14.31
CA LEU A 74 14.37 -6.29 14.64
C LEU A 74 14.48 -7.69 15.27
N LEU A 75 15.68 -8.29 15.29
CA LEU A 75 15.89 -9.61 15.87
C LEU A 75 16.25 -9.48 17.36
N PRO A 76 15.42 -10.04 18.27
CA PRO A 76 15.67 -9.96 19.71
C PRO A 76 16.99 -10.61 20.13
N GLU A 77 17.53 -11.54 19.35
CA GLU A 77 18.83 -12.18 19.61
C GLU A 77 20.02 -11.24 19.36
N TYR A 78 19.89 -10.26 18.45
CA TYR A 78 20.97 -9.30 18.17
C TYR A 78 21.11 -8.28 19.30
N HIS A 79 20.00 -7.86 19.91
CA HIS A 79 20.02 -6.98 21.09
C HIS A 79 20.76 -7.61 22.28
N GLN A 80 20.58 -8.92 22.52
CA GLN A 80 21.29 -9.61 23.60
C GLN A 80 22.82 -9.66 23.42
N ARG A 81 23.33 -9.58 22.18
CA ARG A 81 24.79 -9.59 21.92
C ARG A 81 25.43 -8.21 22.01
N LEU A 82 24.65 -7.13 21.92
CA LEU A 82 25.14 -5.76 22.07
C LEU A 82 25.18 -5.29 23.53
N GLU A 83 24.39 -5.92 24.41
CA GLU A 83 24.32 -5.59 25.85
C GLU A 83 25.33 -6.35 26.73
N VAL A 84 26.19 -7.20 26.16
CA VAL A 84 27.27 -7.96 26.85
C VAL A 84 28.63 -7.36 26.53
#